data_AF-A0A933N1J8-F1
#
_entry.id   AF-A0A933N1J8-F1
#
_cell.length_a   1.000
_cell.length_b   1.000
_cell.length_c   1.000
_cell.angle_alpha   90.00
_cell.angle_beta   90.00
_cell.angle_gamma   90.00
#
_symmetry.space_group_name_H-M   'P 1'
#
loop_
_entity.id
_entity.type
_entity.pdbx_description
1 polymer ?
#
loop_
_entity_poly.entity_id
_entity_poly.type
_entity_poly.pdbx_seq_one_letter_code
_entity_poly.pdbx_strand_id
1 'polypeptide(L)'
;MAHAYTPGLKVIPCTLLRKKRLLPIPGKVLVEMGQEVSELEVVAQTELPGKVFSVNVANRLSIGPDEIKNFMLKGEGDALNKGEIIAENRPFLKWFKTTIESPVGGMIDSISLITGQVLLREPPRLLPIKAYIKGKVVEVIPGFGVTVEAEGTFIQGIFGIGGETTGEIAVAVESPDEDLTPEAIKDIYKGKVVIGGKHAGLAAINRAIEVGVSAIVVGGIHDRDLRQILGYDIGVAVTGTERIGLTLIVTEGFGMIPMAEYTFKLIASRNGEKASVSGATQIRAGVMRPEIIVPGYPRDVTKCKKEQGRGWIEPGDPVRIIREPHFGVIGTVASLPPELTRVGSESRVRVLEVALEGGEKLVVPRANIEVLEK
;
A
#
# COMPACT_ATOMS: atom_id res chain seq x y z
N MET A 1 1.52 2.15 34.77
CA MET A 1 1.13 0.99 33.95
C MET A 1 2.13 0.83 32.83
N ALA A 2 2.48 -0.41 32.48
CA ALA A 2 3.48 -0.68 31.45
C ALA A 2 2.84 -0.49 30.07
N HIS A 3 3.13 0.61 29.40
CA HIS A 3 2.80 0.75 27.99
C HIS A 3 3.63 -0.26 27.20
N ALA A 4 2.94 -1.14 26.51
CA ALA A 4 3.55 -1.99 25.52
C ALA A 4 3.63 -1.23 24.21
N TYR A 5 4.69 -1.47 23.45
CA TYR A 5 4.64 -1.18 22.03
C TYR A 5 3.69 -2.21 21.41
N THR A 6 2.44 -1.85 21.16
CA THR A 6 1.47 -2.72 20.47
C THR A 6 1.24 -2.24 19.04
N PRO A 7 2.08 -2.68 18.08
CA PRO A 7 1.62 -2.88 16.72
C PRO A 7 1.73 -4.37 16.42
N GLY A 8 1.02 -5.17 17.22
CA GLY A 8 0.67 -6.51 16.79
C GLY A 8 -0.21 -6.42 15.55
N LEU A 9 -0.12 -7.42 14.67
CA LEU A 9 -1.00 -7.52 13.53
C LEU A 9 -2.44 -7.76 14.02
N LYS A 10 -3.39 -6.95 13.53
CA LYS A 10 -4.80 -7.16 13.83
C LYS A 10 -5.35 -8.27 12.95
N VAL A 11 -5.88 -9.31 13.58
CA VAL A 11 -6.62 -10.39 12.93
C VAL A 11 -7.95 -10.52 13.66
N ILE A 12 -8.96 -9.79 13.21
CA ILE A 12 -10.21 -9.57 13.95
C ILE A 12 -11.39 -10.00 13.09
N PRO A 13 -12.27 -10.90 13.58
CA PRO A 13 -13.37 -11.43 12.78
C PRO A 13 -14.48 -10.41 12.56
N CYS A 14 -14.68 -9.48 13.50
CA CYS A 14 -15.49 -8.28 13.27
C CYS A 14 -15.01 -7.07 14.08
N THR A 15 -14.81 -5.95 13.38
CA THR A 15 -14.57 -4.63 13.98
C THR A 15 -15.24 -3.52 13.15
N LEU A 16 -15.40 -2.35 13.76
CA LEU A 16 -15.87 -1.14 13.07
C LEU A 16 -14.65 -0.43 12.46
N LEU A 17 -14.57 -0.43 11.13
CA LEU A 17 -13.48 0.16 10.36
C LEU A 17 -13.84 1.55 9.90
N ARG A 18 -12.89 2.49 9.98
CA ARG A 18 -12.99 3.82 9.38
C ARG A 18 -11.84 4.05 8.42
N LYS A 19 -12.16 4.33 7.16
CA LYS A 19 -11.17 4.59 6.10
C LYS A 19 -11.32 6.01 5.59
N LYS A 20 -10.30 6.81 5.88
CA LYS A 20 -10.16 8.16 5.31
C LYS A 20 -9.71 8.05 3.87
N ARG A 21 -10.47 8.68 2.98
CA ARG A 21 -10.24 8.72 1.54
C ARG A 21 -9.96 10.17 1.17
N LEU A 22 -8.68 10.55 1.13
CA LEU A 22 -8.24 11.94 1.02
C LEU A 22 -7.52 12.20 -0.30
N LEU A 23 -7.84 13.33 -0.92
CA LEU A 23 -7.13 13.90 -2.05
C LEU A 23 -5.83 14.57 -1.56
N PRO A 24 -4.75 14.53 -2.36
CA PRO A 24 -3.48 15.17 -2.02
C PRO A 24 -3.52 16.71 -2.15
N ILE A 25 -4.48 17.23 -2.92
CA ILE A 25 -4.74 18.66 -3.13
C ILE A 25 -6.25 18.88 -3.18
N PRO A 26 -6.73 20.12 -2.97
CA PRO A 26 -8.15 20.44 -3.09
C PRO A 26 -8.76 19.96 -4.42
N GLY A 27 -10.00 19.50 -4.37
CA GLY A 27 -10.75 18.97 -5.49
C GLY A 27 -12.25 18.93 -5.18
N LYS A 28 -12.95 17.93 -5.71
CA LYS A 28 -14.40 17.76 -5.55
C LYS A 28 -14.69 16.46 -4.81
N VAL A 29 -15.53 16.56 -3.77
CA VAL A 29 -16.16 15.39 -3.14
C VAL A 29 -17.43 15.06 -3.93
N LEU A 30 -17.64 13.78 -4.25
CA LEU A 30 -18.69 13.32 -5.16
C LEU A 30 -19.85 12.60 -4.44
N VAL A 31 -19.76 12.46 -3.13
CA VAL A 31 -20.73 11.74 -2.29
C VAL A 31 -21.08 12.57 -1.06
N GLU A 32 -22.22 12.26 -0.44
CA GLU A 32 -22.76 13.03 0.68
C GLU A 32 -22.66 12.28 2.02
N MET A 33 -22.77 13.01 3.12
CA MET A 33 -22.82 12.41 4.46
C MET A 33 -24.02 11.45 4.56
N GLY A 34 -23.77 10.24 5.04
CA GLY A 34 -24.78 9.20 5.19
C GLY A 34 -25.00 8.32 3.97
N GLN A 35 -24.39 8.62 2.82
CA GLN A 35 -24.49 7.80 1.61
C GLN A 35 -23.81 6.43 1.80
N GLU A 36 -24.47 5.37 1.34
CA GLU A 36 -23.87 4.04 1.20
C GLU A 36 -23.07 3.99 -0.11
N VAL A 37 -21.83 3.52 -0.04
CA VAL A 37 -20.91 3.45 -1.19
C VAL A 37 -20.38 2.05 -1.40
N SER A 38 -20.12 1.69 -2.66
CA SER A 38 -19.39 0.46 -2.99
C SER A 38 -17.88 0.69 -3.00
N GLU A 39 -17.10 -0.38 -2.83
CA GLU A 39 -15.63 -0.30 -2.71
C GLU A 39 -14.93 0.32 -3.94
N LEU A 40 -15.52 0.23 -5.12
CA LEU A 40 -14.98 0.79 -6.36
C LEU A 40 -15.53 2.19 -6.71
N GLU A 41 -16.52 2.68 -5.96
CA GLU A 41 -17.15 3.96 -6.20
C GLU A 41 -16.18 5.11 -5.97
N VAL A 42 -16.14 6.07 -6.90
CA VAL A 42 -15.30 7.26 -6.77
C VAL A 42 -15.97 8.23 -5.82
N VAL A 43 -15.35 8.47 -4.67
CA VAL A 43 -15.91 9.34 -3.61
C VAL A 43 -15.37 10.76 -3.67
N ALA A 44 -14.20 10.95 -4.27
CA ALA A 44 -13.60 12.27 -4.46
C ALA A 44 -12.68 12.25 -5.69
N GLN A 45 -12.46 13.42 -6.30
CA GLN A 45 -11.51 13.56 -7.40
C GLN A 45 -10.86 14.93 -7.43
N THR A 46 -9.63 15.01 -7.94
CA THR A 46 -8.94 16.27 -8.21
C THR A 46 -8.20 16.22 -9.56
N GLU A 47 -7.86 17.39 -10.09
CA GLU A 47 -7.04 17.53 -11.29
C GLU A 47 -5.61 17.82 -10.88
N LEU A 48 -4.72 16.83 -11.05
CA LEU A 48 -3.31 17.02 -10.84
C LEU A 48 -2.74 17.85 -12.00
N PRO A 49 -2.01 18.94 -11.72
CA PRO A 49 -1.33 19.71 -12.76
C PRO A 49 -0.45 18.80 -13.62
N GLY A 50 -0.50 19.00 -14.94
CA GLY A 50 0.38 18.28 -15.85
C GLY A 50 1.84 18.63 -15.61
N LYS A 51 2.74 17.72 -16.00
CA LYS A 51 4.18 17.93 -15.86
C LYS A 51 4.60 19.13 -16.71
N VAL A 52 5.59 19.85 -16.20
CA VAL A 52 6.19 21.01 -16.88
C VAL A 52 7.49 20.58 -17.55
N PHE A 53 7.65 20.98 -18.81
CA PHE A 53 8.84 20.76 -19.61
C PHE A 53 9.41 22.11 -20.01
N SER A 54 10.72 22.29 -19.83
CA SER A 54 11.40 23.51 -20.28
C SER A 54 12.12 23.27 -21.60
N VAL A 55 11.93 24.18 -22.55
CA VAL A 55 12.65 24.22 -23.82
C VAL A 55 13.42 25.53 -23.90
N ASN A 56 14.75 25.44 -23.97
CA ASN A 56 15.61 26.61 -24.15
C ASN A 56 15.64 27.03 -25.63
N VAL A 57 14.70 27.90 -26.02
CA VAL A 57 14.54 28.38 -27.39
C VAL A 57 15.69 29.30 -27.79
N ALA A 58 16.10 30.21 -26.91
CA ALA A 58 17.20 31.14 -27.19
C ALA A 58 18.50 30.40 -27.54
N ASN A 59 18.89 29.41 -26.72
CA ASN A 59 20.10 28.63 -26.98
C ASN A 59 19.98 27.80 -28.27
N ARG A 60 18.82 27.17 -28.50
CA ARG A 60 18.60 26.33 -29.70
C ARG A 60 18.55 27.13 -30.99
N LEU A 61 18.09 28.38 -30.98
CA LEU A 61 18.12 29.28 -32.14
C LEU A 61 19.37 30.17 -32.20
N SER A 62 20.22 30.15 -31.17
CA SER A 62 21.40 31.02 -31.03
C SER A 62 21.06 32.52 -31.11
N ILE A 63 20.06 32.94 -30.33
CA ILE A 63 19.54 34.33 -30.28
C ILE A 63 19.55 34.88 -28.85
N GLY A 64 19.36 36.19 -28.70
CA GLY A 64 19.13 36.83 -27.40
C GLY A 64 17.83 36.33 -26.74
N PRO A 65 17.78 36.16 -25.40
CA PRO A 65 16.57 35.82 -24.67
C PRO A 65 15.37 36.75 -24.94
N ASP A 66 15.63 38.04 -25.12
CA ASP A 66 14.63 39.07 -25.41
C ASP A 66 14.07 38.96 -26.83
N GLU A 67 14.81 38.33 -27.74
CA GLU A 67 14.43 38.17 -29.14
C GLU A 67 13.50 36.99 -29.39
N ILE A 68 13.37 36.04 -28.44
CA ILE A 68 12.64 34.77 -28.66
C ILE A 68 11.21 35.00 -29.18
N LYS A 69 10.55 36.10 -28.76
CA LYS A 69 9.18 36.44 -29.14
C LYS A 69 9.01 36.59 -30.66
N ASN A 70 10.07 36.99 -31.36
CA ASN A 70 10.07 37.17 -32.82
C ASN A 70 10.13 35.83 -33.59
N PHE A 71 10.51 34.76 -32.90
CA PHE A 71 10.73 33.43 -33.48
C PHE A 71 9.70 32.39 -33.02
N MET A 72 8.93 32.71 -31.99
CA MET A 72 7.82 31.86 -31.54
C MET A 72 6.70 31.81 -32.59
N LEU A 73 6.20 30.61 -32.84
CA LEU A 73 5.03 30.36 -33.69
C LEU A 73 3.73 30.24 -32.88
N LYS A 74 3.85 30.08 -31.56
CA LYS A 74 2.75 29.96 -30.60
C LYS A 74 2.98 30.85 -29.39
N GLY A 75 1.90 31.37 -28.82
CA GLY A 75 1.87 32.19 -27.61
C GLY A 75 1.54 31.39 -26.36
N GLU A 76 1.64 32.05 -25.20
CA GLU A 76 1.18 31.50 -23.92
C GLU A 76 -0.32 31.16 -23.99
N GLY A 77 -0.70 30.00 -23.45
CA GLY A 77 -2.06 29.47 -23.51
C GLY A 77 -2.37 28.64 -24.76
N ASP A 78 -1.54 28.68 -25.81
CA ASP A 78 -1.80 27.92 -27.02
C ASP A 78 -1.61 26.41 -26.79
N ALA A 79 -2.61 25.63 -27.20
CA ALA A 79 -2.52 24.18 -27.22
C ALA A 79 -1.50 23.69 -28.26
N LEU A 80 -0.85 22.56 -28.01
CA LEU A 80 0.18 22.01 -28.87
C LEU A 80 0.24 20.48 -28.83
N ASN A 81 0.71 19.88 -29.92
CA ASN A 81 0.96 18.44 -30.02
C ASN A 81 2.45 18.13 -29.87
N LYS A 82 2.76 16.90 -29.46
CA LYS A 82 4.14 16.41 -29.47
C LYS A 82 4.69 16.41 -30.90
N GLY A 83 5.90 16.96 -31.09
CA GLY A 83 6.53 17.12 -32.40
C GLY A 83 6.07 18.36 -33.17
N GLU A 84 5.12 19.13 -32.63
CA GLU A 84 4.69 20.36 -33.29
C GLU A 84 5.75 21.46 -33.18
N ILE A 85 6.00 22.19 -34.27
CA ILE A 85 6.96 23.29 -34.29
C ILE A 85 6.41 24.47 -33.49
N ILE A 86 7.11 24.85 -32.42
CA ILE A 86 6.74 25.95 -31.52
C ILE A 86 7.55 27.23 -31.76
N ALA A 87 8.73 27.10 -32.39
CA ALA A 87 9.57 28.24 -32.77
C ALA A 87 10.41 27.90 -34.01
N GLU A 88 10.70 28.91 -34.83
CA GLU A 88 11.58 28.75 -35.99
C GLU A 88 12.32 30.04 -36.32
N ASN A 89 13.52 29.92 -36.90
CA ASN A 89 14.19 31.06 -37.53
C ASN A 89 13.66 31.31 -38.96
N ARG A 90 13.86 32.53 -39.47
CA ARG A 90 13.42 32.96 -40.81
C ARG A 90 14.60 33.45 -41.66
N PRO A 91 15.52 32.56 -42.09
CA PRO A 91 16.69 32.95 -42.87
C PRO A 91 16.35 33.22 -44.35
N PHE A 92 17.16 34.04 -45.03
CA PHE A 92 17.04 34.31 -46.47
C PHE A 92 17.27 33.07 -47.35
N LEU A 93 18.11 32.13 -46.90
CA LEU A 93 18.35 30.85 -47.59
C LEU A 93 17.76 29.69 -46.77
N LYS A 94 16.81 28.95 -47.36
CA LYS A 94 16.03 27.88 -46.69
C LYS A 94 16.87 26.78 -46.04
N TRP A 95 18.09 26.52 -46.50
CA TRP A 95 18.94 25.45 -45.94
C TRP A 95 19.37 25.74 -44.48
N PHE A 96 19.28 26.99 -44.01
CA PHE A 96 19.67 27.41 -42.65
C PHE A 96 18.47 27.43 -41.69
N LYS A 97 17.32 26.88 -42.11
CA LYS A 97 16.11 26.88 -41.29
C LYS A 97 16.29 25.92 -40.11
N THR A 98 16.21 26.46 -38.90
CA THR A 98 16.18 25.74 -37.64
C THR A 98 14.77 25.81 -37.08
N THR A 99 14.20 24.66 -36.78
CA THR A 99 12.89 24.52 -36.14
C THR A 99 13.06 23.91 -34.77
N ILE A 100 12.23 24.34 -33.84
CA ILE A 100 12.14 23.78 -32.50
C ILE A 100 10.77 23.15 -32.35
N GLU A 101 10.78 21.85 -32.15
CA GLU A 101 9.58 21.07 -31.90
C GLU A 101 9.30 20.94 -30.41
N SER A 102 8.02 20.82 -30.07
CA SER A 102 7.61 20.49 -28.72
C SER A 102 7.96 19.04 -28.37
N PRO A 103 8.63 18.76 -27.24
CA PRO A 103 8.86 17.40 -26.76
C PRO A 103 7.58 16.71 -26.23
N VAL A 104 6.49 17.46 -26.03
CA VAL A 104 5.24 16.98 -25.38
C VAL A 104 3.99 17.52 -26.08
N GLY A 105 2.83 16.90 -25.81
CA GLY A 105 1.53 17.51 -26.10
C GLY A 105 1.02 18.28 -24.87
N GLY A 106 0.21 19.31 -25.07
CA GLY A 106 -0.33 20.13 -23.97
C GLY A 106 -0.55 21.58 -24.38
N MET A 107 0.02 22.52 -23.62
CA MET A 107 -0.04 23.95 -23.91
C MET A 107 1.26 24.68 -23.58
N ILE A 108 1.47 25.88 -24.14
CA ILE A 108 2.51 26.79 -23.68
C ILE A 108 2.07 27.42 -22.35
N ASP A 109 2.81 27.14 -21.28
CA ASP A 109 2.52 27.64 -19.93
C ASP A 109 3.08 29.05 -19.72
N SER A 110 4.31 29.30 -20.17
CA SER A 110 4.92 30.62 -20.16
C SER A 110 6.11 30.75 -21.12
N ILE A 111 6.42 31.97 -21.52
CA ILE A 111 7.54 32.35 -22.39
C ILE A 111 8.40 33.39 -21.65
N SER A 112 9.60 33.00 -21.20
CA SER A 112 10.49 33.89 -20.46
C SER A 112 11.43 34.66 -21.39
N LEU A 113 11.18 35.96 -21.55
CA LEU A 113 12.07 36.87 -22.29
C LEU A 113 13.39 37.18 -21.56
N ILE A 114 13.52 36.75 -20.30
CA ILE A 114 14.75 36.94 -19.49
C ILE A 114 15.70 35.78 -19.70
N THR A 115 15.19 34.54 -19.66
CA THR A 115 16.01 33.33 -19.74
C THR A 115 16.04 32.69 -21.12
N GLY A 116 15.13 33.07 -22.01
CA GLY A 116 15.02 32.45 -23.33
C GLY A 116 14.30 31.11 -23.31
N GLN A 117 13.67 30.75 -22.18
CA GLN A 117 13.00 29.47 -21.98
C GLN A 117 11.50 29.56 -22.24
N VAL A 118 10.97 28.49 -22.83
CA VAL A 118 9.54 28.26 -23.00
C VAL A 118 9.15 27.08 -22.12
N LEU A 119 8.21 27.30 -21.21
CA LEU A 119 7.64 26.25 -20.38
C LEU A 119 6.40 25.69 -21.08
N LEU A 120 6.36 24.37 -21.20
CA LEU A 120 5.27 23.61 -21.80
C LEU A 120 4.64 22.75 -20.70
N ARG A 121 3.32 22.69 -20.65
CA ARG A 121 2.60 21.93 -19.63
C ARG A 121 1.75 20.86 -20.30
N GLU A 122 1.92 19.61 -19.89
CA GLU A 122 1.02 18.53 -20.29
C GLU A 122 -0.42 18.79 -19.80
N PRO A 123 -1.46 18.20 -20.42
CA PRO A 123 -2.81 18.30 -19.92
C PRO A 123 -2.91 17.82 -18.45
N PRO A 124 -3.78 18.42 -17.62
CA PRO A 124 -4.00 17.95 -16.26
C PRO A 124 -4.53 16.52 -16.26
N ARG A 125 -4.19 15.76 -15.21
CA ARG A 125 -4.62 14.37 -15.04
C ARG A 125 -5.64 14.28 -13.91
N LEU A 126 -6.81 13.69 -14.21
CA LEU A 126 -7.78 13.35 -13.18
C LEU A 126 -7.22 12.27 -12.23
N LEU A 127 -7.32 12.54 -10.93
CA LEU A 127 -7.00 11.62 -9.86
C LEU A 127 -8.30 11.30 -9.10
N PRO A 128 -8.98 10.18 -9.44
CA PRO A 128 -10.09 9.68 -8.66
C PRO A 128 -9.60 8.94 -7.41
N ILE A 129 -10.30 9.14 -6.30
CA ILE A 129 -10.15 8.36 -5.07
C ILE A 129 -11.39 7.51 -4.89
N LYS A 130 -11.20 6.19 -4.83
CA LYS A 130 -12.26 5.22 -4.58
C LYS A 130 -12.58 5.12 -3.10
N ALA A 131 -13.80 4.68 -2.75
CA ALA A 131 -14.21 4.39 -1.38
C ALA A 131 -13.31 3.34 -0.70
N TYR A 132 -12.76 2.42 -1.50
CA TYR A 132 -11.90 1.30 -1.12
C TYR A 132 -12.59 0.22 -0.26
N ILE A 133 -13.57 0.58 0.57
CA ILE A 133 -14.42 -0.38 1.28
C ILE A 133 -15.89 -0.09 0.97
N LYS A 134 -16.71 -1.14 0.96
CA LYS A 134 -18.17 -1.00 0.94
C LYS A 134 -18.63 -0.57 2.33
N GLY A 135 -19.37 0.52 2.43
CA GLY A 135 -19.84 1.03 3.71
C GLY A 135 -20.51 2.40 3.59
N LYS A 136 -20.65 3.08 4.72
CA LYS A 136 -21.37 4.35 4.84
C LYS A 136 -20.44 5.53 5.02
N VAL A 137 -20.69 6.63 4.33
CA VAL A 137 -19.98 7.89 4.53
C VAL A 137 -20.39 8.50 5.87
N VAL A 138 -19.45 8.61 6.80
CA VAL A 138 -19.70 9.16 8.16
C VAL A 138 -19.11 10.55 8.37
N GLU A 139 -18.24 10.99 7.46
CA GLU A 139 -17.60 12.31 7.50
C GLU A 139 -17.33 12.78 6.07
N VAL A 140 -17.62 14.05 5.80
CA VAL A 140 -17.24 14.74 4.56
C VAL A 140 -16.28 15.85 4.91
N ILE A 141 -15.12 15.88 4.24
CA ILE A 141 -14.09 16.90 4.39
C ILE A 141 -14.12 17.74 3.11
N PRO A 142 -14.76 18.92 3.12
CA PRO A 142 -14.99 19.71 1.91
C PRO A 142 -13.71 19.96 1.12
N GLY A 143 -13.76 19.65 -0.18
CA GLY A 143 -12.62 19.80 -1.09
C GLY A 143 -11.53 18.74 -0.98
N PHE A 144 -11.53 17.87 0.04
CA PHE A 144 -10.46 16.89 0.24
C PHE A 144 -10.93 15.45 0.21
N GLY A 145 -12.12 15.10 0.70
CA GLY A 145 -12.56 13.71 0.66
C GLY A 145 -13.56 13.33 1.73
N VAL A 146 -13.55 12.06 2.13
CA VAL A 146 -14.55 11.47 3.04
C VAL A 146 -13.93 10.45 3.99
N THR A 147 -14.63 10.14 5.08
CA THR A 147 -14.40 8.93 5.88
C THR A 147 -15.52 7.93 5.62
N VAL A 148 -15.17 6.73 5.15
CA VAL A 148 -16.10 5.61 4.98
C VAL A 148 -16.01 4.68 6.19
N GLU A 149 -17.15 4.31 6.76
CA GLU A 149 -17.27 3.40 7.89
C GLU A 149 -17.92 2.09 7.46
N ALA A 150 -17.38 0.96 7.92
CA ALA A 150 -17.96 -0.35 7.67
C ALA A 150 -17.68 -1.30 8.85
N GLU A 151 -18.61 -2.20 9.14
CA GLU A 151 -18.34 -3.36 9.98
C GLU A 151 -17.77 -4.48 9.10
N GLY A 152 -16.66 -5.06 9.53
CA GLY A 152 -15.91 -5.99 8.69
C GLY A 152 -14.95 -6.90 9.45
N THR A 153 -14.64 -8.04 8.85
CA THR A 153 -13.42 -8.80 9.16
C THR A 153 -12.21 -7.97 8.73
N PHE A 154 -11.23 -7.85 9.62
CA PHE A 154 -10.02 -7.05 9.40
C PHE A 154 -8.77 -7.84 9.72
N ILE A 155 -7.89 -7.98 8.73
CA ILE A 155 -6.67 -8.79 8.84
C ILE A 155 -5.50 -7.96 8.33
N GLN A 156 -4.41 -7.94 9.08
CA GLN A 156 -3.17 -7.26 8.70
C GLN A 156 -2.06 -8.28 8.42
N GLY A 157 -1.28 -8.00 7.37
CA GLY A 157 -0.02 -8.70 7.12
C GLY A 157 1.17 -7.94 7.69
N ILE A 158 2.31 -8.62 7.81
CA ILE A 158 3.55 -7.99 8.25
C ILE A 158 4.15 -7.10 7.14
N PHE A 159 4.00 -7.52 5.89
CA PHE A 159 4.64 -6.91 4.73
C PHE A 159 3.81 -7.15 3.47
N GLY A 160 3.85 -6.22 2.53
CA GLY A 160 3.19 -6.35 1.24
C GLY A 160 3.76 -5.39 0.20
N ILE A 161 3.34 -5.59 -1.04
CA ILE A 161 3.65 -4.74 -2.20
C ILE A 161 2.43 -4.65 -3.11
N GLY A 162 2.40 -3.62 -3.95
CA GLY A 162 1.25 -3.34 -4.81
C GLY A 162 0.12 -2.63 -4.05
N GLY A 163 -0.64 -1.84 -4.80
CA GLY A 163 -1.62 -0.91 -4.25
C GLY A 163 -2.92 -1.56 -3.81
N GLU A 164 -3.94 -0.72 -3.68
CA GLU A 164 -5.30 -1.13 -3.37
C GLU A 164 -5.93 -1.90 -4.54
N THR A 165 -6.54 -3.04 -4.23
CA THR A 165 -7.30 -3.86 -5.18
C THR A 165 -8.51 -4.50 -4.49
N THR A 166 -9.39 -5.11 -5.27
CA THR A 166 -10.55 -5.83 -4.76
C THR A 166 -10.75 -7.14 -5.54
N GLY A 167 -11.37 -8.11 -4.90
CA GLY A 167 -11.66 -9.40 -5.53
C GLY A 167 -12.40 -10.34 -4.60
N GLU A 168 -12.99 -11.38 -5.16
CA GLU A 168 -13.56 -12.49 -4.39
C GLU A 168 -12.42 -13.31 -3.77
N ILE A 169 -12.55 -13.69 -2.50
CA ILE A 169 -11.59 -14.57 -1.82
C ILE A 169 -11.69 -15.96 -2.45
N ALA A 170 -10.54 -16.53 -2.81
CA ALA A 170 -10.40 -17.89 -3.25
C ALA A 170 -9.26 -18.58 -2.51
N VAL A 171 -9.58 -19.55 -1.67
CA VAL A 171 -8.58 -20.39 -1.02
C VAL A 171 -8.05 -21.42 -2.02
N ALA A 172 -6.74 -21.41 -2.27
CA ALA A 172 -6.09 -22.23 -3.29
C ALA A 172 -5.33 -23.44 -2.72
N VAL A 173 -5.22 -23.54 -1.40
CA VAL A 173 -4.54 -24.63 -0.68
C VAL A 173 -5.46 -25.20 0.41
N GLU A 174 -5.21 -26.42 0.88
CA GLU A 174 -6.04 -27.06 1.90
C GLU A 174 -5.60 -26.74 3.33
N SER A 175 -4.31 -26.39 3.53
CA SER A 175 -3.74 -26.16 4.85
C SER A 175 -2.79 -24.95 4.89
N PRO A 176 -2.58 -24.32 6.07
CA PRO A 176 -1.63 -23.22 6.23
C PRO A 176 -0.16 -23.61 5.98
N ASP A 177 0.17 -24.90 6.01
CA ASP A 177 1.53 -25.44 5.83
C ASP A 177 1.88 -25.74 4.36
N GLU A 178 0.86 -25.74 3.49
CA GLU A 178 1.00 -26.06 2.08
C GLU A 178 1.57 -24.87 1.28
N ASP A 179 2.46 -25.18 0.34
CA ASP A 179 3.04 -24.18 -0.57
C ASP A 179 2.04 -23.82 -1.67
N LEU A 180 1.92 -22.53 -1.99
CA LEU A 180 1.17 -22.08 -3.16
C LEU A 180 2.02 -22.32 -4.41
N THR A 181 1.76 -23.42 -5.10
CA THR A 181 2.48 -23.81 -6.32
C THR A 181 1.90 -23.13 -7.56
N PRO A 182 2.66 -23.04 -8.68
CA PRO A 182 2.12 -22.54 -9.94
C PRO A 182 0.90 -23.35 -10.44
N GLU A 183 0.90 -24.66 -10.22
CA GLU A 183 -0.17 -25.58 -10.66
C GLU A 183 -1.47 -25.38 -9.88
N ALA A 184 -1.37 -24.90 -8.63
CA ALA A 184 -2.52 -24.53 -7.84
C ALA A 184 -3.24 -23.30 -8.44
N ILE A 185 -2.53 -22.45 -9.20
CA ILE A 185 -3.07 -21.20 -9.75
C ILE A 185 -3.77 -21.45 -11.09
N LYS A 186 -5.10 -21.52 -11.03
CA LYS A 186 -5.99 -21.83 -12.14
C LYS A 186 -6.64 -20.57 -12.71
N ASP A 187 -7.08 -20.62 -13.98
CA ASP A 187 -7.69 -19.48 -14.68
C ASP A 187 -8.98 -18.95 -13.99
N ILE A 188 -9.66 -19.80 -13.20
CA ILE A 188 -10.81 -19.40 -12.38
C ILE A 188 -10.47 -18.35 -11.31
N TYR A 189 -9.19 -18.15 -10.99
CA TYR A 189 -8.73 -17.15 -10.03
C TYR A 189 -8.49 -15.77 -10.63
N LYS A 190 -8.76 -15.57 -11.92
CA LYS A 190 -8.72 -14.25 -12.55
C LYS A 190 -9.61 -13.25 -11.80
N GLY A 191 -9.04 -12.12 -11.40
CA GLY A 191 -9.71 -11.06 -10.63
C GLY A 191 -10.01 -11.41 -9.16
N LYS A 192 -9.49 -12.53 -8.64
CA LYS A 192 -9.71 -12.98 -7.26
C LYS A 192 -8.56 -12.62 -6.33
N VAL A 193 -8.83 -12.67 -5.03
CA VAL A 193 -7.83 -12.61 -3.96
C VAL A 193 -7.51 -14.05 -3.57
N VAL A 194 -6.36 -14.54 -4.04
CA VAL A 194 -5.92 -15.92 -3.84
C VAL A 194 -5.23 -16.06 -2.49
N ILE A 195 -5.71 -17.00 -1.69
CA ILE A 195 -5.16 -17.32 -0.38
C ILE A 195 -4.36 -18.61 -0.50
N GLY A 196 -3.05 -18.50 -0.27
CA GLY A 196 -2.16 -19.64 -0.12
C GLY A 196 -1.91 -19.97 1.35
N GLY A 197 -0.98 -20.91 1.57
CA GLY A 197 -0.60 -21.36 2.91
C GLY A 197 0.75 -20.77 3.30
N LYS A 198 1.76 -21.61 3.32
CA LYS A 198 3.09 -21.33 3.87
C LYS A 198 3.90 -20.38 3.03
N HIS A 199 3.94 -20.57 1.72
CA HIS A 199 4.86 -19.80 0.89
C HIS A 199 4.44 -19.75 -0.58
N ALA A 200 4.73 -18.63 -1.24
CA ALA A 200 4.66 -18.49 -2.69
C ALA A 200 6.03 -18.11 -3.26
N GLY A 201 6.54 -18.95 -4.17
CA GLY A 201 7.77 -18.66 -4.91
C GLY A 201 7.52 -17.82 -6.16
N LEU A 202 8.62 -17.36 -6.78
CA LEU A 202 8.58 -16.54 -8.01
C LEU A 202 7.67 -17.13 -9.11
N ALA A 203 7.77 -18.44 -9.36
CA ALA A 203 7.01 -19.10 -10.41
C ALA A 203 5.49 -19.03 -10.17
N ALA A 204 5.06 -19.18 -8.90
CA ALA A 204 3.65 -19.08 -8.55
C ALA A 204 3.16 -17.64 -8.70
N ILE A 205 3.94 -16.67 -8.24
CA ILE A 205 3.60 -15.25 -8.36
C ILE A 205 3.49 -14.82 -9.83
N ASN A 206 4.44 -15.23 -10.68
CA ASN A 206 4.37 -14.96 -12.12
C ASN A 206 3.15 -15.61 -12.78
N ARG A 207 2.83 -16.86 -12.41
CA ARG A 207 1.63 -17.54 -12.92
C ARG A 207 0.34 -16.79 -12.54
N ALA A 208 0.26 -16.27 -11.31
CA ALA A 208 -0.87 -15.44 -10.88
C ALA A 208 -0.96 -14.12 -11.65
N ILE A 209 0.17 -13.47 -11.95
CA ILE A 209 0.21 -12.26 -12.79
C ILE A 209 -0.33 -12.58 -14.19
N GLU A 210 0.10 -13.69 -14.81
CA GLU A 210 -0.36 -14.13 -16.13
C GLU A 210 -1.87 -14.40 -16.18
N VAL A 211 -2.40 -15.06 -15.14
CA VAL A 211 -3.84 -15.33 -15.01
C VAL A 211 -4.65 -14.04 -14.78
N GLY A 212 -4.02 -13.01 -14.23
CA GLY A 212 -4.67 -11.76 -13.84
C GLY A 212 -5.37 -11.87 -12.48
N VAL A 213 -4.75 -12.57 -11.53
CA VAL A 213 -5.16 -12.60 -10.11
C VAL A 213 -5.03 -11.19 -9.53
N SER A 214 -6.02 -10.73 -8.75
CA SER A 214 -6.01 -9.39 -8.16
C SER A 214 -4.99 -9.29 -7.03
N ALA A 215 -4.94 -10.30 -6.14
CA ALA A 215 -4.01 -10.34 -5.03
C ALA A 215 -3.63 -11.76 -4.59
N ILE A 216 -2.47 -11.90 -3.94
CA ILE A 216 -2.02 -13.11 -3.25
C ILE A 216 -1.81 -12.81 -1.78
N VAL A 217 -2.27 -13.72 -0.91
CA VAL A 217 -2.01 -13.70 0.53
C VAL A 217 -1.34 -15.02 0.94
N VAL A 218 -0.14 -14.95 1.52
CA VAL A 218 0.63 -16.12 1.99
C VAL A 218 1.34 -15.86 3.30
N GLY A 219 1.74 -16.93 4.00
CA GLY A 219 2.51 -16.85 5.25
C GLY A 219 3.89 -16.23 5.05
N GLY A 220 4.65 -16.69 4.05
CA GLY A 220 5.98 -16.18 3.77
C GLY A 220 6.40 -16.12 2.29
N ILE A 221 7.46 -15.37 2.02
CA ILE A 221 8.13 -15.30 0.71
C ILE A 221 9.65 -15.26 0.87
N HIS A 222 10.40 -15.73 -0.12
CA HIS A 222 11.84 -15.49 -0.15
C HIS A 222 12.16 -14.06 -0.60
N ASP A 223 13.09 -13.41 0.11
CA ASP A 223 13.60 -12.08 -0.25
C ASP A 223 14.21 -12.02 -1.67
N ARG A 224 14.85 -13.11 -2.12
CA ARG A 224 15.36 -13.20 -3.51
C ARG A 224 14.24 -13.09 -4.53
N ASP A 225 13.12 -13.78 -4.30
CA ASP A 225 12.00 -13.81 -5.23
C ASP A 225 11.34 -12.44 -5.29
N LEU A 226 11.22 -11.76 -4.15
CA LEU A 226 10.75 -10.37 -4.06
C LEU A 226 11.59 -9.42 -4.92
N ARG A 227 12.92 -9.52 -4.83
CA ARG A 227 13.84 -8.70 -5.64
C ARG A 227 13.70 -8.96 -7.12
N GLN A 228 13.47 -10.20 -7.52
CA GLN A 228 13.24 -10.57 -8.92
C GLN A 228 11.91 -10.03 -9.44
N ILE A 229 10.86 -10.04 -8.62
CA ILE A 229 9.53 -9.49 -8.98
C ILE A 229 9.61 -7.97 -9.17
N LEU A 230 10.37 -7.29 -8.32
CA LEU A 230 10.47 -5.82 -8.34
C LEU A 230 11.50 -5.29 -9.34
N GLY A 231 12.56 -6.06 -9.60
CA GLY A 231 13.70 -5.62 -10.39
C GLY A 231 14.66 -4.68 -9.65
N TYR A 232 14.50 -4.50 -8.33
CA TYR A 232 15.36 -3.70 -7.47
C TYR A 232 15.25 -4.16 -5.99
N ASP A 233 16.22 -3.76 -5.16
CA ASP A 233 16.19 -4.01 -3.71
C ASP A 233 15.23 -3.05 -2.99
N ILE A 234 14.32 -3.58 -2.18
CA ILE A 234 13.46 -2.74 -1.33
C ILE A 234 14.32 -2.14 -0.22
N GLY A 235 14.52 -0.82 -0.28
CA GLY A 235 15.18 -0.05 0.77
C GLY A 235 14.30 0.13 2.02
N VAL A 236 13.86 1.36 2.28
CA VAL A 236 13.21 1.78 3.55
C VAL A 236 11.73 1.32 3.69
N ALA A 237 11.37 0.18 3.09
CA ALA A 237 10.04 -0.46 3.12
C ALA A 237 8.86 0.54 3.11
N VAL A 238 8.83 1.41 2.10
CA VAL A 238 7.64 2.18 1.71
C VAL A 238 7.16 1.56 0.40
N THR A 239 6.04 0.83 0.47
CA THR A 239 5.49 0.06 -0.65
C THR A 239 4.02 0.43 -0.90
N GLY A 240 3.41 -0.16 -1.93
CA GLY A 240 2.01 0.04 -2.32
C GLY A 240 1.85 0.85 -3.61
N THR A 241 2.95 1.22 -4.27
CA THR A 241 2.93 1.94 -5.55
C THR A 241 3.50 1.13 -6.70
N GLU A 242 4.04 -0.04 -6.40
CA GLU A 242 4.62 -0.97 -7.36
C GLU A 242 3.53 -1.47 -8.31
N ARG A 243 3.88 -1.56 -9.60
CA ARG A 243 2.98 -2.01 -10.66
C ARG A 243 3.42 -3.37 -11.18
N ILE A 244 3.33 -4.37 -10.33
CA ILE A 244 3.76 -5.74 -10.64
C ILE A 244 2.66 -6.64 -11.21
N GLY A 245 1.44 -6.10 -11.39
CA GLY A 245 0.29 -6.83 -11.94
C GLY A 245 -0.65 -7.44 -10.91
N LEU A 246 -0.25 -7.53 -9.64
CA LEU A 246 -1.10 -7.94 -8.51
C LEU A 246 -0.67 -7.26 -7.21
N THR A 247 -1.49 -7.40 -6.17
CA THR A 247 -1.13 -7.04 -4.79
C THR A 247 -0.67 -8.28 -4.01
N LEU A 248 0.47 -8.21 -3.33
CA LEU A 248 0.99 -9.32 -2.54
C LEU A 248 0.99 -8.94 -1.06
N ILE A 249 0.42 -9.80 -0.21
CA ILE A 249 0.44 -9.67 1.24
C ILE A 249 1.10 -10.92 1.85
N VAL A 250 2.01 -10.65 2.78
CA VAL A 250 2.72 -11.63 3.58
C VAL A 250 2.27 -11.48 5.02
N THR A 251 1.80 -12.56 5.66
CA THR A 251 1.27 -12.50 7.02
C THR A 251 2.34 -12.68 8.09
N GLU A 252 3.31 -13.60 7.89
CA GLU A 252 4.29 -13.96 8.92
C GLU A 252 5.71 -13.43 8.66
N GLY A 253 6.17 -13.37 7.40
CA GLY A 253 7.42 -12.70 7.06
C GLY A 253 8.23 -13.33 5.94
N PHE A 254 9.56 -13.22 6.01
CA PHE A 254 10.45 -13.70 4.96
C PHE A 254 10.94 -15.12 5.25
N GLY A 255 10.81 -16.01 4.28
CA GLY A 255 11.11 -17.44 4.37
C GLY A 255 9.89 -18.30 4.08
N MET A 256 10.02 -19.60 4.36
CA MET A 256 8.92 -20.56 4.28
C MET A 256 8.23 -20.67 5.64
N ILE A 257 7.25 -19.80 5.89
CA ILE A 257 6.61 -19.68 7.21
C ILE A 257 5.12 -19.96 7.07
N PRO A 258 4.59 -21.02 7.69
CA PRO A 258 3.16 -21.33 7.64
C PRO A 258 2.34 -20.14 8.11
N MET A 259 1.26 -19.82 7.40
CA MET A 259 0.31 -18.80 7.87
C MET A 259 -0.25 -19.24 9.23
N ALA A 260 -0.39 -18.32 10.19
CA ALA A 260 -0.98 -18.68 11.48
C ALA A 260 -2.35 -19.35 11.29
N GLU A 261 -2.58 -20.49 11.97
CA GLU A 261 -3.78 -21.32 11.77
C GLU A 261 -5.08 -20.53 11.97
N TYR A 262 -5.09 -19.62 12.95
CA TYR A 262 -6.22 -18.71 13.20
C TYR A 262 -6.49 -17.78 12.00
N THR A 263 -5.45 -17.15 11.45
CA THR A 263 -5.54 -16.26 10.29
C THR A 263 -6.07 -17.02 9.07
N PHE A 264 -5.50 -18.20 8.80
CA PHE A 264 -5.92 -19.04 7.67
C PHE A 264 -7.39 -19.45 7.81
N LYS A 265 -7.80 -19.98 8.97
CA LYS A 265 -9.19 -20.36 9.23
C LYS A 265 -10.15 -19.18 9.11
N LEU A 266 -9.77 -18.01 9.62
CA LEU A 266 -10.60 -16.81 9.52
C LEU A 266 -10.80 -16.40 8.06
N ILE A 267 -9.73 -16.29 7.27
CA ILE A 267 -9.85 -15.95 5.85
C ILE A 267 -10.65 -17.02 5.10
N ALA A 268 -10.37 -18.30 5.35
CA ALA A 268 -11.06 -19.42 4.70
C ALA A 268 -12.56 -19.43 5.02
N SER A 269 -12.97 -19.01 6.22
CA SER A 269 -14.39 -18.85 6.57
C SER A 269 -15.12 -17.79 5.74
N ARG A 270 -14.37 -16.91 5.05
CA ARG A 270 -14.86 -15.85 4.16
C ARG A 270 -14.66 -16.19 2.67
N ASN A 271 -14.35 -17.44 2.33
CA ASN A 271 -14.15 -17.88 0.95
C ASN A 271 -15.41 -17.60 0.09
N GLY A 272 -15.21 -17.07 -1.11
CA GLY A 272 -16.31 -16.64 -1.99
C GLY A 272 -16.88 -15.26 -1.68
N GLU A 273 -16.43 -14.57 -0.62
CA GLU A 273 -16.84 -13.20 -0.32
C GLU A 273 -15.88 -12.17 -0.93
N LYS A 274 -16.37 -10.97 -1.17
CA LYS A 274 -15.58 -9.89 -1.76
C LYS A 274 -14.73 -9.19 -0.69
N ALA A 275 -13.44 -9.05 -0.97
CA ALA A 275 -12.48 -8.38 -0.11
C ALA A 275 -11.86 -7.16 -0.79
N SER A 276 -11.53 -6.16 0.03
CA SER A 276 -10.65 -5.05 -0.31
C SER A 276 -9.28 -5.32 0.28
N VAL A 277 -8.24 -5.13 -0.52
CA VAL A 277 -6.87 -5.54 -0.18
C VAL A 277 -5.91 -4.42 -0.51
N SER A 278 -4.95 -4.16 0.36
CA SER A 278 -3.85 -3.23 0.11
C SER A 278 -2.53 -3.84 0.54
N GLY A 279 -1.54 -3.85 -0.35
CA GLY A 279 -0.19 -4.29 -0.06
C GLY A 279 0.68 -3.17 0.53
N ALA A 280 0.16 -1.96 0.69
CA ALA A 280 0.95 -0.83 1.14
C ALA A 280 1.53 -1.05 2.54
N THR A 281 2.86 -1.00 2.63
CA THR A 281 3.61 -1.14 3.87
C THR A 281 4.44 0.11 4.09
N GLN A 282 4.40 0.66 5.31
CA GLN A 282 5.24 1.77 5.73
C GLN A 282 5.64 1.59 7.20
N ILE A 283 6.94 1.45 7.44
CA ILE A 283 7.49 1.13 8.76
C ILE A 283 7.90 2.36 9.60
N ARG A 284 8.04 3.54 8.96
CA ARG A 284 8.46 4.79 9.61
C ARG A 284 7.44 5.90 9.35
N ALA A 285 7.22 6.78 10.34
CA ALA A 285 6.36 7.96 10.29
C ALA A 285 4.97 7.71 9.65
N GLY A 286 3.96 7.37 10.45
CA GLY A 286 2.65 6.97 9.93
C GLY A 286 2.67 5.51 9.48
N VAL A 287 2.79 4.60 10.46
CA VAL A 287 2.89 3.15 10.22
C VAL A 287 1.66 2.69 9.44
N MET A 288 1.90 2.09 8.27
CA MET A 288 0.87 1.43 7.46
C MET A 288 1.25 -0.04 7.31
N ARG A 289 0.28 -0.91 7.52
CA ARG A 289 0.41 -2.34 7.31
C ARG A 289 -0.46 -2.73 6.12
N PRO A 290 -0.04 -3.74 5.34
CA PRO A 290 -0.91 -4.34 4.36
C PRO A 290 -2.13 -4.93 5.07
N GLU A 291 -3.25 -4.93 4.39
CA GLU A 291 -4.52 -5.26 5.00
C GLU A 291 -5.49 -5.94 4.05
N ILE A 292 -6.39 -6.72 4.64
CA ILE A 292 -7.49 -7.42 4.00
C ILE A 292 -8.75 -7.06 4.79
N ILE A 293 -9.74 -6.53 4.09
CA ILE A 293 -11.02 -6.11 4.67
C ILE A 293 -12.13 -6.84 3.93
N VAL A 294 -12.93 -7.59 4.68
CA VAL A 294 -14.14 -8.24 4.15
C VAL A 294 -15.33 -7.58 4.82
N PRO A 295 -16.21 -6.86 4.08
CA PRO A 295 -17.43 -6.30 4.65
C PRO A 295 -18.29 -7.40 5.30
N GLY A 296 -18.87 -7.11 6.46
CA GLY A 296 -19.58 -8.10 7.28
C GLY A 296 -18.64 -9.00 8.08
N TYR A 297 -19.19 -10.07 8.65
CA TYR A 297 -18.46 -10.95 9.56
C TYR A 297 -18.95 -12.40 9.43
N PRO A 298 -18.15 -13.40 9.86
CA PRO A 298 -18.58 -14.80 9.85
C PRO A 298 -19.92 -14.99 10.55
N ARG A 299 -20.74 -15.94 10.09
CA ARG A 299 -22.10 -16.18 10.61
C ARG A 299 -22.14 -16.44 12.12
N ASP A 300 -21.06 -17.00 12.66
CA ASP A 300 -20.96 -17.38 14.08
C ASP A 300 -20.58 -16.21 14.99
N VAL A 301 -20.33 -15.03 14.42
CA VAL A 301 -20.01 -13.80 15.18
C VAL A 301 -21.28 -13.01 15.43
N THR A 302 -21.66 -12.87 16.71
CA THR A 302 -22.90 -12.18 17.12
C THR A 302 -22.67 -10.76 17.62
N LYS A 303 -21.44 -10.37 17.93
CA LYS A 303 -21.06 -9.01 18.35
C LYS A 303 -19.70 -8.63 17.80
N CYS A 304 -19.62 -7.48 17.15
CA CYS A 304 -18.37 -6.87 16.74
C CYS A 304 -17.63 -6.30 17.96
N LYS A 305 -16.34 -6.60 18.09
CA LYS A 305 -15.51 -5.99 19.13
C LYS A 305 -15.33 -4.52 18.75
N LYS A 306 -15.90 -3.62 19.56
CA LYS A 306 -15.50 -2.21 19.53
C LYS A 306 -14.03 -2.15 19.92
N GLU A 307 -13.25 -1.38 19.17
CA GLU A 307 -11.82 -1.16 19.44
C GLU A 307 -11.63 -0.72 20.90
N GLN A 308 -11.26 -1.68 21.75
CA GLN A 308 -10.66 -1.44 23.05
C GLN A 308 -9.22 -1.88 22.92
N GLY A 309 -8.46 -1.19 22.06
CA GLY A 309 -7.01 -1.38 22.00
C GLY A 309 -6.46 -1.09 23.39
N ARG A 310 -6.18 -2.14 24.17
CA ARG A 310 -5.49 -1.97 25.44
C ARG A 310 -4.05 -1.64 25.11
N GLY A 311 -3.66 -0.39 25.30
CA GLY A 311 -2.27 0.07 25.12
C GLY A 311 -1.31 -0.41 26.22
N TRP A 312 -1.65 -1.49 26.92
CA TRP A 312 -0.94 -2.02 28.07
C TRP A 312 -0.94 -3.56 28.04
N ILE A 313 0.11 -4.17 28.60
CA ILE A 313 0.24 -5.63 28.77
C ILE A 313 -0.04 -6.00 30.22
N GLU A 314 -0.71 -7.12 30.42
CA GLU A 314 -0.99 -7.74 31.71
C GLU A 314 -0.56 -9.23 31.72
N PRO A 315 -0.27 -9.82 32.90
CA PRO A 315 -0.13 -11.26 33.01
C PRO A 315 -1.36 -11.98 32.48
N GLY A 316 -1.16 -13.02 31.67
CA GLY A 316 -2.22 -13.76 30.97
C GLY A 316 -2.40 -13.36 29.50
N ASP A 317 -1.80 -12.27 29.04
CA ASP A 317 -1.84 -11.88 27.62
C ASP A 317 -0.99 -12.84 26.78
N PRO A 318 -1.49 -13.32 25.62
CA PRO A 318 -0.69 -14.08 24.68
C PRO A 318 0.26 -13.14 23.92
N VAL A 319 1.52 -13.55 23.80
CA VAL A 319 2.58 -12.77 23.14
C VAL A 319 3.38 -13.64 22.19
N ARG A 320 3.86 -13.05 21.09
CA ARG A 320 4.83 -13.65 20.18
C ARG A 320 6.16 -12.95 20.32
N ILE A 321 7.25 -13.71 20.42
CA ILE A 321 8.60 -13.16 20.48
C ILE A 321 9.05 -12.77 19.07
N ILE A 322 9.47 -11.52 18.89
CA ILE A 322 9.83 -10.93 17.58
C ILE A 322 11.34 -10.72 17.42
N ARG A 323 12.16 -11.38 18.25
CA ARG A 323 13.63 -11.36 18.16
C ARG A 323 14.24 -12.73 18.42
N GLU A 324 15.35 -12.97 17.73
CA GLU A 324 16.24 -14.09 18.02
C GLU A 324 16.74 -14.05 19.48
N PRO A 325 17.03 -15.21 20.09
CA PRO A 325 17.02 -16.55 19.48
C PRO A 325 15.63 -17.22 19.43
N HIS A 326 14.61 -16.62 20.03
CA HIS A 326 13.27 -17.23 20.15
C HIS A 326 12.26 -16.63 19.16
N PHE A 327 12.71 -16.16 17.99
CA PHE A 327 11.84 -15.50 17.01
C PHE A 327 10.68 -16.42 16.61
N GLY A 328 9.45 -15.91 16.64
CA GLY A 328 8.23 -16.64 16.29
C GLY A 328 7.63 -17.48 17.42
N VAL A 329 8.35 -17.70 18.53
CA VAL A 329 7.82 -18.47 19.67
C VAL A 329 6.66 -17.73 20.32
N ILE A 330 5.56 -18.45 20.54
CA ILE A 330 4.35 -17.95 21.19
C ILE A 330 4.32 -18.42 22.65
N GLY A 331 3.91 -17.55 23.55
CA GLY A 331 3.67 -17.90 24.94
C GLY A 331 2.72 -16.92 25.62
N THR A 332 2.57 -17.07 26.93
CA THR A 332 1.69 -16.24 27.75
C THR A 332 2.52 -15.41 28.74
N VAL A 333 2.20 -14.14 28.92
CA VAL A 333 2.87 -13.29 29.92
C VAL A 333 2.63 -13.86 31.31
N ALA A 334 3.69 -14.35 31.95
CA ALA A 334 3.66 -14.88 33.31
C ALA A 334 3.78 -13.78 34.35
N SER A 335 4.69 -12.82 34.14
CA SER A 335 4.89 -11.69 35.05
C SER A 335 5.55 -10.50 34.35
N LEU A 336 5.43 -9.32 34.98
CA LEU A 336 6.00 -8.06 34.52
C LEU A 336 6.93 -7.49 35.60
N PRO A 337 8.19 -7.98 35.72
CA PRO A 337 9.13 -7.47 36.69
C PRO A 337 9.28 -5.95 36.57
N PRO A 338 9.20 -5.20 37.69
CA PRO A 338 9.32 -3.74 37.66
C PRO A 338 10.77 -3.26 37.49
N GLU A 339 11.73 -4.08 37.92
CA GLU A 339 13.15 -3.76 37.89
C GLU A 339 13.75 -3.87 36.48
N LEU A 340 14.76 -3.05 36.20
CA LEU A 340 15.52 -3.16 34.97
C LEU A 340 16.46 -4.36 35.04
N THR A 341 16.43 -5.22 34.03
CA THR A 341 17.30 -6.38 33.92
C THR A 341 18.43 -6.08 32.92
N ARG A 342 19.65 -6.51 33.26
CA ARG A 342 20.79 -6.43 32.34
C ARG A 342 20.66 -7.55 31.30
N VAL A 343 20.61 -7.18 30.03
CA VAL A 343 20.57 -8.15 28.92
C VAL A 343 21.97 -8.41 28.34
N GLY A 344 22.09 -9.32 27.38
CA GLY A 344 23.37 -9.69 26.77
C GLY A 344 24.15 -8.54 26.12
N SER A 345 23.47 -7.46 25.70
CA SER A 345 24.12 -6.21 25.25
C SER A 345 24.61 -5.31 26.38
N GLU A 346 24.57 -5.81 27.62
CA GLU A 346 24.84 -5.10 28.88
C GLU A 346 23.91 -3.92 29.20
N SER A 347 22.96 -3.64 28.32
CA SER A 347 21.95 -2.60 28.50
C SER A 347 20.98 -3.00 29.61
N ARG A 348 20.49 -2.02 30.36
CA ARG A 348 19.45 -2.22 31.38
C ARG A 348 18.10 -1.90 30.76
N VAL A 349 17.27 -2.91 30.58
CA VAL A 349 15.96 -2.77 29.90
C VAL A 349 14.84 -3.36 30.76
N ARG A 350 13.61 -2.95 30.45
CA ARG A 350 12.42 -3.58 31.02
C ARG A 350 12.18 -4.91 30.33
N VAL A 351 11.93 -5.94 31.12
CA VAL A 351 11.65 -7.30 30.65
C VAL A 351 10.24 -7.74 31.05
N LEU A 352 9.83 -8.87 30.51
CA LEU A 352 8.67 -9.65 30.94
C LEU A 352 9.06 -11.13 30.96
N GLU A 353 8.36 -11.92 31.79
CA GLU A 353 8.48 -13.37 31.77
C GLU A 353 7.40 -13.96 30.87
N VAL A 354 7.77 -14.77 29.88
CA VAL A 354 6.86 -15.51 29.00
C VAL A 354 6.87 -16.98 29.40
N ALA A 355 5.71 -17.53 29.72
CA ALA A 355 5.52 -18.97 29.90
C ALA A 355 5.20 -19.63 28.54
N LEU A 356 5.94 -20.69 28.20
CA LEU A 356 5.76 -21.50 26.99
C LEU A 356 4.85 -22.72 27.27
N GLU A 357 4.38 -23.39 26.22
CA GLU A 357 3.50 -24.59 26.33
C GLU A 357 4.14 -25.78 27.09
N GLY A 358 5.46 -25.77 27.32
CA GLY A 358 6.18 -26.76 28.13
C GLY A 358 6.41 -26.37 29.60
N GLY A 359 5.87 -25.24 30.07
CA GLY A 359 6.09 -24.72 31.43
C GLY A 359 7.42 -23.99 31.65
N GLU A 360 8.30 -23.98 30.65
CA GLU A 360 9.52 -23.16 30.64
C GLU A 360 9.15 -21.66 30.64
N LYS A 361 9.95 -20.86 31.36
CA LYS A 361 9.81 -19.41 31.41
C LYS A 361 11.01 -18.72 30.77
N LEU A 362 10.73 -17.84 29.81
CA LEU A 362 11.74 -17.00 29.16
C LEU A 362 11.65 -15.57 29.67
N VAL A 363 12.80 -14.96 29.96
CA VAL A 363 12.90 -13.52 30.26
C VAL A 363 13.22 -12.78 28.98
N VAL A 364 12.29 -11.95 28.51
CA VAL A 364 12.38 -11.29 27.20
C VAL A 364 12.23 -9.77 27.38
N PRO A 365 13.06 -8.94 26.71
CA PRO A 365 12.84 -7.50 26.68
C PRO A 365 11.44 -7.17 26.18
N ARG A 366 10.76 -6.21 26.81
CA ARG A 366 9.40 -5.80 26.39
C ARG A 366 9.32 -5.26 24.96
N ALA A 367 10.45 -4.82 24.41
CA ALA A 367 10.55 -4.37 23.02
C ALA A 367 10.66 -5.53 22.01
N ASN A 368 10.85 -6.76 22.48
CA ASN A 368 11.12 -7.94 21.66
C ASN A 368 9.92 -8.89 21.60
N ILE A 369 8.73 -8.39 21.93
CA ILE A 369 7.48 -9.13 21.91
C ILE A 369 6.43 -8.29 21.20
N GLU A 370 5.43 -8.96 20.66
CA GLU A 370 4.16 -8.35 20.26
C GLU A 370 3.01 -9.07 20.96
N VAL A 371 1.98 -8.31 21.31
CA VAL A 371 0.75 -8.85 21.91
C VAL A 371 -0.15 -9.38 20.81
N LEU A 372 -0.64 -10.60 20.98
CA LEU A 372 -1.64 -11.18 20.10
C LEU A 372 -3.03 -10.79 20.63
N GLU A 373 -3.82 -10.05 19.85
CA GLU A 373 -5.20 -9.75 20.24
C GLU A 373 -6.05 -11.02 20.11
N LYS A 374 -6.76 -11.41 21.18
CA LYS A 374 -7.79 -12.46 21.15
C LYS A 374 -9.08 -11.96 20.51
#